data_AF-A0A7W5TT42-F1
#
_entry.id   AF-A0A7W5TT42-F1
#
_cell.length_a   1.000
_cell.length_b   1.000
_cell.length_c   1.000
_cell.angle_alpha   90.00
_cell.angle_beta   90.00
_cell.angle_gamma   90.00
#
_symmetry.space_group_name_H-M   'P 1'
#
loop_
_entity.id
_entity.type
_entity.pdbx_description
1 polymer ?
#
loop_
_entity_poly.entity_id
_entity_poly.type
_entity_poly.pdbx_seq_one_letter_code
_entity_poly.pdbx_strand_id
1 'polypeptide(L)'
;MVIHTERTREEERVVAALRGVFDASVMNFGSYNLLYARNMVDQSTQPDDDAAPSAAGPGEAEVSVQEAVARAAGLLIGYRREPVELVLCPVDTDQVLDRLGEYDDAVAIAEVPALLNLTNLAGMATDESSVEILFSTGRRLTLRVDPVVQFPQVPGLSVRQHLDVEDFYDFLDHFMDQVEQTQP
;
A
#
# COMPACT_ATOMS: atom_id res chain seq x y z
N MET A 1 14.27 -5.26 -10.08
CA MET A 1 15.52 -5.47 -9.34
C MET A 1 15.12 -5.55 -7.88
N VAL A 2 15.26 -6.71 -7.22
CA VAL A 2 14.88 -6.84 -5.81
C VAL A 2 16.01 -6.27 -4.97
N ILE A 3 15.71 -5.32 -4.10
CA ILE A 3 16.69 -4.67 -3.25
C ILE A 3 17.06 -5.63 -2.11
N HIS A 4 18.33 -5.97 -2.01
CA HIS A 4 18.85 -6.85 -0.95
C HIS A 4 19.36 -6.00 0.21
N THR A 5 18.58 -5.95 1.28
CA THR A 5 19.00 -5.34 2.56
C THR A 5 19.48 -6.45 3.49
N GLU A 6 20.63 -6.28 4.17
CA GLU A 6 21.07 -7.20 5.22
C GLU A 6 20.12 -7.11 6.42
N ARG A 7 19.25 -8.10 6.59
CA ARG A 7 18.17 -8.12 7.58
C ARG A 7 18.46 -9.10 8.71
N THR A 8 17.95 -8.82 9.90
CA THR A 8 17.95 -9.82 10.99
C THR A 8 16.94 -10.92 10.67
N ARG A 9 17.08 -12.11 11.27
CA ARG A 9 16.10 -13.21 11.03
C ARG A 9 14.66 -12.83 11.37
N GLU A 10 14.47 -11.99 12.39
CA GLU A 10 13.13 -11.52 12.77
C GLU A 10 12.57 -10.56 11.73
N GLU A 11 13.40 -9.63 11.25
CA GLU A 11 13.07 -8.70 10.17
C GLU A 11 12.74 -9.45 8.86
N GLU A 12 13.52 -10.47 8.50
CA GLU A 12 13.26 -11.33 7.33
C GLU A 12 11.92 -12.04 7.44
N ARG A 13 11.55 -12.53 8.63
CA ARG A 13 10.26 -13.20 8.85
C ARG A 13 9.09 -12.24 8.67
N VAL A 14 9.18 -11.03 9.21
CA VAL A 14 8.16 -9.99 9.02
C VAL A 14 8.00 -9.65 7.54
N VAL A 15 9.11 -9.40 6.86
CA VAL A 15 9.07 -9.06 5.44
C VAL A 15 8.50 -10.22 4.61
N ALA A 16 8.85 -11.46 4.93
CA ALA A 16 8.27 -12.64 4.29
C ALA A 16 6.76 -12.75 4.55
N ALA A 17 6.29 -12.45 5.77
CA ALA A 17 4.88 -12.44 6.11
C ALA A 17 4.11 -11.33 5.36
N LEU A 18 4.63 -10.10 5.34
CA LEU A 18 4.07 -8.99 4.59
C LEU A 18 4.00 -9.31 3.09
N ARG A 19 5.07 -9.89 2.55
CA ARG A 19 5.10 -10.35 1.16
C ARG A 19 4.08 -11.45 0.89
N GLY A 20 3.91 -12.40 1.81
CA GLY A 20 2.89 -13.44 1.72
C GLY A 20 1.47 -12.88 1.69
N VAL A 21 1.18 -11.84 2.47
CA VAL A 21 -0.12 -11.13 2.40
C VAL A 21 -0.29 -10.46 1.04
N PHE A 22 0.72 -9.72 0.57
CA PHE A 22 0.66 -9.07 -0.74
C PHE A 22 0.47 -10.07 -1.89
N ASP A 23 1.23 -11.17 -1.89
CA ASP A 23 1.20 -12.22 -2.91
C ASP A 23 -0.15 -12.96 -2.91
N ALA A 24 -0.84 -13.04 -1.77
CA ALA A 24 -2.20 -13.60 -1.69
C ALA A 24 -3.27 -12.63 -2.24
N SER A 25 -3.07 -11.33 -2.04
CA SER A 25 -3.97 -10.29 -2.54
C SER A 25 -3.80 -10.02 -4.04
N VAL A 26 -2.58 -10.14 -4.56
CA VAL A 26 -2.24 -9.84 -5.97
C VAL A 26 -1.90 -11.14 -6.70
N MET A 27 -2.85 -11.67 -7.49
CA MET A 27 -2.70 -12.94 -8.25
C MET A 27 -1.56 -12.96 -9.29
N ASN A 28 -0.83 -11.87 -9.51
CA ASN A 28 0.31 -11.82 -10.41
C ASN A 28 1.62 -11.92 -9.63
N PHE A 29 2.32 -13.06 -9.80
CA PHE A 29 3.67 -13.36 -9.28
C PHE A 29 4.77 -12.49 -9.93
N GLY A 30 4.57 -11.18 -9.97
CA GLY A 30 5.50 -10.21 -10.54
C GLY A 30 6.51 -9.70 -9.53
N SER A 31 7.69 -9.32 -10.02
CA SER A 31 8.80 -8.72 -9.28
C SER A 31 8.47 -7.31 -8.75
N TYR A 32 7.40 -7.16 -7.97
CA TYR A 32 7.10 -5.91 -7.28
C TYR A 32 8.14 -5.66 -6.18
N ASN A 33 8.61 -4.42 -6.13
CA ASN A 33 9.24 -3.89 -4.94
C ASN A 33 8.13 -3.59 -3.94
N LEU A 34 8.35 -3.93 -2.67
CA LEU A 34 7.37 -3.81 -1.61
C LEU A 34 7.87 -2.85 -0.56
N LEU A 35 7.00 -1.95 -0.13
CA LEU A 35 7.26 -0.99 0.92
C LEU A 35 6.03 -0.89 1.83
N TYR A 36 6.25 -0.78 3.13
CA TYR A 36 5.17 -0.50 4.07
C TYR A 36 5.01 1.01 4.27
N ALA A 37 3.77 1.49 4.20
CA ALA A 37 3.42 2.86 4.49
C ALA A 37 2.29 2.92 5.52
N ARG A 38 2.34 3.95 6.38
CA ARG A 38 1.26 4.21 7.34
C ARG A 38 0.28 5.18 6.74
N ASN A 39 -1.01 4.90 6.86
CA ASN A 39 -2.02 5.86 6.47
C ASN A 39 -2.11 6.96 7.53
N MET A 40 -1.86 8.18 7.10
CA MET A 40 -2.14 9.39 7.85
C MET A 40 -3.62 9.71 7.62
N VAL A 41 -4.51 8.88 8.16
CA VAL A 41 -5.95 9.10 8.07
C VAL A 41 -6.25 10.44 8.69
N ASP A 42 -6.60 11.41 7.86
CA ASP A 42 -7.16 12.67 8.33
C ASP A 42 -8.58 12.38 8.80
N GLN A 43 -8.76 12.15 10.11
CA GLN A 43 -10.07 11.90 10.75
C GLN A 43 -11.07 13.08 10.56
N SER A 44 -10.63 14.13 9.87
CA SER A 44 -11.32 15.36 9.51
C SER A 44 -12.36 15.20 8.40
N THR A 45 -12.29 14.14 7.58
CA THR A 45 -13.32 13.90 6.54
C THR A 45 -14.29 12.81 6.99
N GLN A 46 -15.19 13.19 7.90
CA GLN A 46 -16.39 12.42 8.17
C GLN A 46 -17.23 12.41 6.88
N PRO A 47 -17.57 11.23 6.30
CA PRO A 47 -18.53 11.20 5.22
C PRO A 47 -19.88 11.70 5.76
N ASP A 48 -20.49 12.66 5.08
CA ASP A 48 -21.89 13.03 5.32
C ASP A 48 -22.76 11.75 5.31
N ASP A 49 -23.35 11.45 6.47
CA ASP A 49 -24.07 10.22 6.82
C ASP A 49 -25.49 10.18 6.19
N ASP A 50 -25.63 10.57 4.92
CA ASP A 50 -26.95 10.78 4.28
C ASP A 50 -27.04 10.23 2.83
N ALA A 51 -26.47 9.04 2.59
CA ALA A 51 -26.73 8.29 1.36
C ALA A 51 -27.05 6.82 1.68
N ALA A 52 -28.34 6.50 1.60
CA ALA A 52 -28.86 5.14 1.69
C ALA A 52 -28.15 4.17 0.72
N PRO A 53 -28.06 2.86 1.05
CA PRO A 53 -27.42 1.88 0.18
C PRO A 53 -28.23 1.73 -1.11
N SER A 54 -27.73 2.34 -2.19
CA SER A 54 -28.24 2.11 -3.54
C SER A 54 -27.53 0.89 -4.15
N ALA A 55 -28.22 0.21 -5.05
CA ALA A 55 -27.85 -1.12 -5.49
C ALA A 55 -26.60 -1.13 -6.39
N ALA A 56 -25.56 -1.79 -5.89
CA ALA A 56 -24.24 -2.03 -6.48
C ALA A 56 -24.23 -2.24 -8.01
N GLY A 57 -23.90 -1.19 -8.76
CA GLY A 57 -23.35 -1.24 -10.10
C GLY A 57 -21.84 -1.50 -10.09
N PRO A 58 -21.21 -1.81 -11.25
CA PRO A 58 -19.79 -2.13 -11.34
C PRO A 58 -18.85 -1.01 -10.83
N GLY A 59 -19.29 0.25 -10.81
CA GLY A 59 -18.52 1.36 -10.24
C GLY A 59 -18.55 1.45 -8.71
N GLU A 60 -19.53 0.85 -8.03
CA GLU A 60 -19.61 0.88 -6.56
C GLU A 60 -18.62 -0.08 -5.89
N ALA A 61 -18.26 -1.17 -6.59
CA ALA A 61 -17.22 -2.08 -6.14
C ALA A 61 -15.84 -1.40 -6.13
N GLU A 62 -15.50 -0.61 -7.16
CA GLU A 62 -14.22 0.13 -7.21
C GLU A 62 -14.16 1.23 -6.15
N VAL A 63 -15.27 1.93 -5.91
CA VAL A 63 -15.39 2.93 -4.83
C VAL A 63 -15.21 2.27 -3.46
N SER A 64 -15.78 1.08 -3.26
CA SER A 64 -15.64 0.33 -2.00
C SER A 64 -14.19 -0.11 -1.74
N VAL A 65 -13.45 -0.51 -2.77
CA VAL A 65 -12.02 -0.87 -2.64
C VAL A 65 -11.17 0.35 -2.30
N GLN A 66 -11.38 1.47 -2.99
CA GLN A 66 -10.67 2.73 -2.69
C GLN A 66 -10.99 3.22 -1.28
N GLU A 67 -12.24 3.06 -0.82
CA GLU A 67 -12.63 3.39 0.56
C GLU A 67 -11.93 2.49 1.58
N ALA A 68 -11.85 1.18 1.33
CA ALA A 68 -11.13 0.27 2.22
C ALA A 68 -9.64 0.64 2.35
N VAL A 69 -8.98 0.95 1.22
CA VAL A 69 -7.59 1.43 1.17
C VAL A 69 -7.44 2.77 1.90
N ALA A 70 -8.36 3.71 1.69
CA ALA A 70 -8.34 5.01 2.36
C ALA A 70 -8.55 4.94 3.88
N ARG A 71 -9.19 3.87 4.38
CA ARG A 71 -9.48 3.68 5.82
C ARG A 71 -8.48 2.76 6.53
N ALA A 72 -7.69 1.98 5.79
CA ALA A 72 -6.70 1.08 6.36
C ALA A 72 -5.61 1.87 7.10
N ALA A 73 -5.22 1.41 8.29
CA ALA A 73 -4.19 2.08 9.09
C ALA A 73 -2.77 1.88 8.52
N GLY A 74 -2.54 0.72 7.89
CA GLY A 74 -1.29 0.35 7.23
C GLY A 74 -1.56 -0.14 5.82
N LEU A 75 -0.64 0.15 4.91
CA LEU A 75 -0.70 -0.29 3.52
C LEU A 75 0.64 -0.84 3.08
N LEU A 76 0.59 -1.91 2.31
CA LEU A 76 1.69 -2.38 1.49
C LEU A 76 1.59 -1.75 0.11
N ILE A 77 2.64 -1.01 -0.25
CA ILE A 77 2.82 -0.42 -1.56
C ILE A 77 3.65 -1.40 -2.39
N GLY A 78 3.03 -1.97 -3.42
CA GLY A 78 3.71 -2.72 -4.45
C GLY A 78 3.93 -1.87 -5.68
N TYR A 79 5.17 -1.74 -6.14
CA TYR A 79 5.47 -0.94 -7.33
C TYR A 79 6.45 -1.65 -8.27
N ARG A 80 6.33 -1.36 -9.56
CA ARG A 80 7.24 -1.85 -10.61
C ARG A 80 7.30 -0.88 -11.78
N ARG A 81 8.45 -0.85 -12.48
CA ARG A 81 8.71 0.05 -13.61
C ARG A 81 8.32 -0.52 -14.97
N GLU A 82 8.18 -1.84 -15.09
CA GLU A 82 7.87 -2.49 -16.38
C GLU A 82 6.88 -3.66 -16.17
N PRO A 83 5.59 -3.51 -16.56
CA PRO A 83 4.93 -2.23 -16.87
C PRO A 83 4.92 -1.28 -15.66
N VAL A 84 4.85 0.04 -15.89
CA VAL A 84 4.76 1.04 -14.82
C VAL A 84 3.44 0.87 -14.08
N GLU A 85 3.51 0.40 -12.83
CA GLU A 85 2.34 0.10 -12.02
C GLU A 85 2.60 0.35 -10.54
N LEU A 86 1.56 0.80 -9.85
CA LEU A 86 1.53 1.03 -8.42
C LEU A 86 0.30 0.33 -7.84
N VAL A 87 0.47 -0.45 -6.78
CA VAL A 87 -0.58 -1.23 -6.12
C VAL A 87 -0.58 -0.88 -4.64
N LEU A 88 -1.74 -0.56 -4.11
CA LEU A 88 -1.96 -0.34 -2.69
C LEU A 88 -2.74 -1.52 -2.14
N CYS A 89 -2.10 -2.33 -1.32
CA CYS A 89 -2.76 -3.39 -0.59
C CYS A 89 -2.95 -2.93 0.86
N PRO A 90 -4.19 -2.81 1.36
CA PRO A 90 -4.38 -2.60 2.78
C PRO A 90 -3.83 -3.83 3.54
N VAL A 91 -3.31 -3.58 4.75
CA VAL A 91 -2.74 -4.63 5.59
C VAL A 91 -3.09 -4.40 7.05
N ASP A 92 -3.60 -5.46 7.67
CA ASP A 92 -3.76 -5.53 9.11
C ASP A 92 -2.46 -6.05 9.75
N THR A 93 -1.77 -5.14 10.43
CA THR A 93 -0.49 -5.44 11.07
C THR A 93 -0.66 -6.47 12.19
N ASP A 94 -1.74 -6.42 12.95
CA ASP A 94 -1.99 -7.37 14.04
C ASP A 94 -2.11 -8.80 13.47
N GLN A 95 -2.85 -8.97 12.36
CA GLN A 95 -2.94 -10.26 11.67
C GLN A 95 -1.60 -10.75 11.08
N VAL A 96 -0.75 -9.84 10.59
CA VAL A 96 0.59 -10.21 10.09
C VAL A 96 1.47 -10.70 11.24
N LEU A 97 1.38 -10.06 12.40
CA LEU A 97 2.19 -10.39 13.57
C LEU A 97 1.72 -11.66 14.27
N ASP A 98 0.40 -11.91 14.34
CA ASP A 98 -0.14 -13.18 14.84
C ASP A 98 0.43 -14.38 14.07
N ARG A 99 0.60 -14.24 12.74
CA ARG A 99 1.24 -15.26 11.88
C ARG A 99 2.71 -15.50 12.18
N LEU A 100 3.42 -14.57 12.81
CA LEU A 100 4.83 -14.80 13.21
C LEU A 100 4.93 -15.72 14.44
N GLY A 101 3.85 -15.83 15.22
CA GLY A 101 3.76 -16.67 16.41
C GLY A 101 3.35 -18.12 16.12
N GLU A 102 2.62 -18.37 15.04
CA GLU A 102 2.10 -19.70 14.68
C GLU A 102 2.90 -20.33 13.52
N TYR A 103 3.38 -21.55 13.70
CA TYR A 103 4.12 -22.35 12.71
C TYR A 103 3.22 -22.99 11.65
N ASP A 104 2.01 -22.46 11.43
CA ASP A 104 0.99 -23.15 10.66
C ASP A 104 0.62 -22.39 9.39
N ASP A 105 0.20 -23.15 8.37
CA ASP A 105 -0.20 -22.78 7.01
C ASP A 105 -1.46 -21.89 6.99
N ALA A 106 -1.49 -20.84 7.80
CA ALA A 106 -2.58 -19.89 7.88
C ALA A 106 -2.62 -19.07 6.59
N VAL A 107 -3.49 -19.51 5.66
CA VAL A 107 -3.80 -18.86 4.39
C VAL A 107 -3.93 -17.35 4.62
N ALA A 108 -3.08 -16.57 3.95
CA ALA A 108 -3.18 -15.12 3.97
C ALA A 108 -4.58 -14.69 3.55
N ILE A 109 -5.24 -13.87 4.37
CA ILE A 109 -6.52 -13.29 3.98
C ILE A 109 -6.18 -12.24 2.92
N ALA A 110 -6.55 -12.53 1.68
CA ALA A 110 -6.41 -11.60 0.58
C ALA A 110 -7.33 -10.40 0.84
N GLU A 111 -6.75 -9.25 1.19
CA GLU A 111 -7.47 -7.99 1.10
C GLU A 111 -7.51 -7.55 -0.36
N VAL A 112 -8.56 -6.84 -0.75
CA VAL A 112 -8.70 -6.42 -2.16
C VAL A 112 -7.72 -5.28 -2.42
N PRO A 113 -6.69 -5.48 -3.27
CA PRO A 113 -5.72 -4.43 -3.55
C PRO A 113 -6.32 -3.38 -4.49
N ALA A 114 -6.00 -2.11 -4.27
CA ALA A 114 -6.27 -1.05 -5.23
C ALA A 114 -5.07 -0.88 -6.16
N LEU A 115 -5.26 -1.19 -7.44
CA LEU A 115 -4.31 -0.84 -8.49
C LEU A 115 -4.44 0.65 -8.80
N LEU A 116 -3.36 1.42 -8.73
CA LEU A 116 -3.29 2.82 -9.14
C LEU A 116 -2.84 2.91 -10.60
N ASN A 117 -3.68 3.55 -11.42
CA ASN A 117 -3.50 3.75 -12.86
C ASN A 117 -3.96 5.15 -13.27
N LEU A 118 -3.70 5.51 -14.52
CA LEU A 118 -4.10 6.79 -15.14
C LEU A 118 -5.61 7.09 -15.11
N THR A 119 -6.45 6.06 -14.96
CA THR A 119 -7.91 6.20 -14.94
C THR A 119 -8.47 6.50 -13.55
N ASN A 120 -7.75 6.13 -12.49
CA ASN A 120 -8.21 6.30 -11.11
C ASN A 120 -7.36 7.27 -10.29
N LEU A 121 -6.25 7.75 -10.83
CA LEU A 121 -5.45 8.83 -10.27
C LEU A 121 -5.90 10.18 -10.83
N ALA A 122 -6.29 11.10 -9.95
CA ALA A 122 -6.51 12.51 -10.30
C ALA A 122 -5.28 13.38 -10.03
N GLY A 123 -4.46 13.01 -9.04
CA GLY A 123 -3.24 13.73 -8.73
C GLY A 123 -2.42 13.02 -7.66
N MET A 124 -1.14 13.36 -7.61
CA MET A 124 -0.23 12.88 -6.57
C MET A 124 0.69 14.01 -6.18
N ALA A 125 1.00 14.12 -4.89
CA ALA A 125 2.01 15.03 -4.38
C ALA A 125 2.92 14.27 -3.42
N THR A 126 4.21 14.58 -3.47
CA THR A 126 5.23 14.00 -2.62
C THR A 126 5.85 15.08 -1.74
N ASP A 127 6.18 14.72 -0.52
CA ASP A 127 6.93 15.50 0.45
C ASP A 127 8.03 14.61 1.07
N GLU A 128 8.91 15.18 1.90
CA GLU A 128 10.11 14.51 2.43
C GLU A 128 9.88 13.09 2.99
N SER A 129 8.73 12.85 3.63
CA SER A 129 8.36 11.52 4.14
C SER A 129 6.89 11.17 3.96
N SER A 130 6.19 11.88 3.07
CA SER A 130 4.77 11.61 2.81
C SER A 130 4.41 11.65 1.34
N VAL A 131 3.41 10.86 0.98
CA VAL A 131 2.87 10.75 -0.37
C VAL A 131 1.37 10.93 -0.28
N GLU A 132 0.89 11.98 -0.92
CA GLU A 132 -0.52 12.28 -1.05
C GLU A 132 -1.02 11.78 -2.41
N ILE A 133 -2.11 11.03 -2.40
CA ILE A 133 -2.74 10.45 -3.58
C ILE A 133 -4.19 10.93 -3.61
N LEU A 134 -4.56 11.62 -4.68
CA LEU A 134 -5.93 12.03 -4.98
C LEU A 134 -6.50 11.09 -6.04
N PHE A 135 -7.54 10.35 -5.68
CA PHE A 135 -8.26 9.49 -6.60
C PHE A 135 -9.22 10.30 -7.48
N SER A 136 -9.53 9.81 -8.68
CA SER A 136 -10.53 10.42 -9.59
C SER A 136 -11.95 10.47 -9.01
N THR A 137 -12.21 9.68 -7.97
CA THR A 137 -13.43 9.72 -7.16
C THR A 137 -13.47 10.90 -6.17
N GLY A 138 -12.41 11.70 -6.08
CA GLY A 138 -12.28 12.84 -5.16
C GLY A 138 -11.80 12.47 -3.75
N ARG A 139 -11.49 11.19 -3.50
CA ARG A 139 -10.92 10.71 -2.24
C ARG A 139 -9.44 11.01 -2.18
N ARG A 140 -8.96 11.41 -0.99
CA ARG A 140 -7.55 11.69 -0.72
C ARG A 140 -7.00 10.66 0.27
N LEU A 141 -5.83 10.13 -0.04
CA LEU A 141 -5.06 9.23 0.80
C LEU A 141 -3.70 9.87 1.06
N THR A 142 -3.31 9.98 2.33
CA THR A 142 -2.00 10.51 2.70
C THR A 142 -1.20 9.39 3.37
N LEU A 143 -0.11 8.98 2.75
CA LEU A 143 0.74 7.89 3.21
C LEU A 143 2.02 8.48 3.81
N ARG A 144 2.38 8.01 4.99
CA ARG A 144 3.69 8.25 5.58
C ARG A 144 4.61 7.09 5.26
N VAL A 145 5.74 7.41 4.64
CA VAL A 145 6.74 6.45 4.18
C VAL A 145 7.99 6.64 5.02
N ASP A 146 8.14 5.82 6.05
CA ASP A 146 9.28 5.90 6.97
C ASP A 146 10.39 4.90 6.54
N PRO A 147 11.68 5.26 6.62
CA PRO A 147 12.78 4.35 6.31
C PRO A 147 12.96 3.22 7.33
N VAL A 148 12.42 3.40 8.54
CA VAL A 148 12.35 2.36 9.57
C VAL A 148 10.93 2.31 10.11
N VAL A 149 10.28 1.16 9.94
CA VAL A 149 8.94 0.91 10.46
C VAL A 149 9.08 0.16 11.77
N GLN A 150 8.45 0.68 12.82
CA GLN A 150 8.35 0.00 14.11
C GLN A 150 6.91 -0.47 14.30
N PHE A 151 6.76 -1.72 14.72
CA PHE A 151 5.46 -2.30 15.00
C PHE A 151 5.20 -2.22 16.51
N PRO A 152 4.34 -1.30 16.98
CA PRO A 152 4.13 -1.09 18.41
C PRO A 152 3.61 -2.35 19.14
N GLN A 153 2.93 -3.23 18.41
CA GLN A 153 2.43 -4.51 18.89
C GLN A 153 3.54 -5.48 19.30
N VAL A 154 4.72 -5.41 18.68
CA VAL A 154 5.88 -6.26 19.01
C VAL A 154 7.09 -5.38 19.35
N PRO A 155 7.31 -5.11 20.64
CA PRO A 155 8.42 -4.27 21.09
C PRO A 155 9.77 -4.77 20.57
N GLY A 156 10.53 -3.89 19.93
CA GLY A 156 11.85 -4.19 19.38
C GLY A 156 11.85 -4.71 17.94
N LEU A 157 10.69 -5.04 17.38
CA LEU A 157 10.56 -5.43 15.99
C LEU A 157 10.52 -4.20 15.08
N SER A 158 11.51 -4.10 14.21
CA SER A 158 11.58 -3.03 13.23
C SER A 158 12.00 -3.56 11.86
N VAL A 159 11.42 -2.97 10.82
CA VAL A 159 11.74 -3.25 9.42
C VAL A 159 12.46 -2.05 8.84
N ARG A 160 13.68 -2.28 8.34
CA ARG A 160 14.46 -1.26 7.64
C ARG A 160 14.17 -1.38 6.16
N GLN A 161 13.70 -0.27 5.62
CA GLN A 161 13.30 -0.12 4.23
C GLN A 161 13.94 1.11 3.57
N HIS A 162 15.09 1.60 4.08
CA HIS A 162 15.79 2.79 3.54
C HIS A 162 16.00 2.75 2.03
N LEU A 163 16.58 1.66 1.53
CA LEU A 163 16.83 1.48 0.10
C LEU A 163 15.52 1.36 -0.70
N ASP A 164 14.51 0.72 -0.11
CA ASP A 164 13.18 0.59 -0.70
C ASP A 164 12.45 1.94 -0.77
N VAL A 165 12.68 2.83 0.21
CA VAL A 165 12.16 4.22 0.24
C VAL A 165 12.83 5.05 -0.84
N GLU A 166 14.17 5.02 -0.93
CA GLU A 166 14.92 5.75 -1.97
C GLU A 166 14.46 5.33 -3.37
N ASP A 167 14.42 4.01 -3.65
CA ASP A 167 13.94 3.51 -4.94
C ASP A 167 12.47 3.84 -5.20
N PHE A 168 11.64 3.92 -4.15
CA PHE A 168 10.23 4.26 -4.27
C PHE A 168 10.05 5.73 -4.68
N TYR A 169 10.77 6.67 -4.09
CA TYR A 169 10.71 8.07 -4.51
C TYR A 169 11.22 8.26 -5.95
N ASP A 170 12.32 7.60 -6.32
CA ASP A 170 12.79 7.57 -7.71
C ASP A 170 11.74 6.98 -8.67
N PHE A 171 10.98 5.97 -8.20
CA PHE A 171 9.88 5.40 -8.96
C PHE A 171 8.71 6.39 -9.10
N LEU A 172 8.35 7.12 -8.04
CA LEU A 172 7.24 8.07 -8.06
C LEU A 172 7.48 9.20 -9.07
N ASP A 173 8.70 9.73 -9.13
CA ASP A 173 9.07 10.74 -10.12
C ASP A 173 8.88 10.20 -11.54
N HIS A 174 9.39 9.00 -11.82
CA HIS A 174 9.19 8.34 -13.11
C HIS A 174 7.71 8.06 -13.42
N PHE A 175 6.94 7.63 -12.41
CA PHE A 175 5.51 7.34 -12.54
C PHE A 175 4.74 8.61 -12.91
N MET A 176 5.05 9.74 -12.27
CA MET A 176 4.41 11.03 -12.56
C MET A 176 4.77 11.55 -13.95
N ASP A 177 6.03 11.41 -14.39
CA ASP A 177 6.43 11.75 -15.75
C ASP A 177 5.61 10.98 -16.80
N GLN A 178 5.30 9.70 -16.54
CA GLN A 178 4.47 8.87 -17.42
C GLN A 178 3.00 9.30 -17.39
N VAL A 179 2.49 9.67 -16.21
CA VAL A 179 1.11 10.17 -16.04
C VAL A 179 0.92 11.44 -16.84
N GLU A 180 1.84 12.39 -16.75
CA GLU A 180 1.79 13.67 -17.49
C GLU A 180 1.89 13.46 -19.01
N GLN A 181 2.77 12.57 -19.49
CA GLN A 181 2.91 12.27 -20.92
C GLN A 181 1.67 11.65 -21.55
N THR A 182 0.82 11.00 -20.76
CA THR A 182 -0.36 10.29 -21.25
C THR A 182 -1.63 11.16 -21.20
N GLN A 183 -1.57 12.34 -20.56
CA GLN A 183 -2.66 13.34 -20.61
C GLN A 183 -2.51 14.20 -21.88
N PRO A 184 -3.46 14.14 -22.84
CA PRO A 184 -3.39 14.86 -24.11
C PRO A 184 -3.65 16.37 -24.02
#